data_AF-A0A2Z3QYW1-F1
#
_entry.id   AF-A0A2Z3QYW1-F1
#
_cell.length_a   1.000
_cell.length_b   1.000
_cell.length_c   1.000
_cell.angle_alpha   90.00
_cell.angle_beta   90.00
_cell.angle_gamma   90.00
#
_symmetry.space_group_name_H-M   'P 1'
#
loop_
_entity.id
_entity.type
_entity.pdbx_description
1 polymer ?
#
loop_
_entity_poly.entity_id
_entity_poly.type
_entity_poly.pdbx_seq_one_letter_code
_entity_poly.pdbx_strand_id
1 'polypeptide(L)'
;MSNLTLLAKILRLKELKITWFQFRQRDTELHLGIKPYKNGCRCPVCERRCRIVRQGQEARRWEDITLFGRKIVLWYAPKEIECPTHGRTQEEIPWAAAHARITYRLEYRLCALCQIMTQKAAGAILKLPSSTVSDLLHRVIARSRGVSALCALSDHDPEGGGRYSQAAVLHRLRPAASRDCPQPRGPSHPWSRDARGR
;
A
#
# COMPACT_ATOMS: atom_id res chain seq x y z
N MET A 1 -1.25 -28.25 0.54
CA MET A 1 -1.14 -26.77 0.46
C MET A 1 -1.69 -26.19 1.76
N SER A 2 -1.02 -25.24 2.42
CA SER A 2 -1.56 -24.64 3.64
C SER A 2 -2.72 -23.70 3.31
N ASN A 3 -3.76 -23.67 4.16
CA ASN A 3 -4.96 -22.83 3.98
C ASN A 3 -4.60 -21.36 3.72
N LEU A 4 -3.50 -20.86 4.29
CA LEU A 4 -2.99 -19.50 4.08
C LEU A 4 -2.53 -19.23 2.65
N THR A 5 -1.85 -20.20 2.02
CA THR A 5 -1.37 -20.06 0.64
C THR A 5 -2.51 -20.12 -0.37
N LEU A 6 -3.52 -20.95 -0.11
CA LEU A 6 -4.75 -20.98 -0.90
C LEU A 6 -5.49 -19.65 -0.79
N LEU A 7 -5.66 -19.13 0.43
CA LEU A 7 -6.36 -17.87 0.67
C LEU A 7 -5.66 -16.68 -0.01
N ALA A 8 -4.34 -16.60 0.07
CA ALA A 8 -3.57 -15.57 -0.63
C ALA A 8 -3.77 -15.62 -2.16
N LYS A 9 -3.86 -16.83 -2.74
CA LYS A 9 -4.13 -17.02 -4.17
C LYS A 9 -5.55 -16.63 -4.56
N ILE A 10 -6.56 -17.10 -3.81
CA ILE A 10 -7.98 -16.78 -4.07
C ILE A 10 -8.21 -15.27 -4.00
N LEU A 11 -7.65 -14.63 -2.98
CA LEU A 11 -7.76 -13.18 -2.79
C LEU A 11 -6.80 -12.38 -3.68
N ARG A 12 -6.02 -13.04 -4.54
CA ARG A 12 -5.02 -12.42 -5.44
C ARG A 12 -4.08 -11.44 -4.74
N LEU A 13 -3.64 -11.78 -3.53
CA LEU A 13 -2.73 -10.98 -2.71
C LEU A 13 -1.28 -11.32 -3.09
N LYS A 14 -0.64 -10.52 -3.94
CA LYS A 14 0.70 -10.82 -4.51
C LYS A 14 1.87 -10.23 -3.72
N GLU A 15 1.69 -9.08 -3.08
CA GLU A 15 2.77 -8.31 -2.44
C GLU A 15 2.93 -8.62 -0.93
N LEU A 16 2.07 -9.47 -0.41
CA LEU A 16 1.96 -9.75 1.02
C LEU A 16 1.76 -11.23 1.30
N LYS A 17 2.21 -11.64 2.49
CA LYS A 17 2.07 -12.97 3.03
C LYS A 17 1.03 -12.93 4.14
N ILE A 18 0.07 -13.85 4.09
CA ILE A 18 -0.89 -14.04 5.18
C ILE A 18 -0.21 -14.84 6.30
N THR A 19 -0.29 -14.35 7.53
CA THR A 19 0.22 -15.02 8.74
C THR A 19 -0.86 -15.75 9.51
N TRP A 20 -2.07 -15.19 9.55
CA TRP A 20 -3.24 -15.77 10.20
C TRP A 20 -4.51 -15.23 9.55
N PHE A 21 -5.63 -15.93 9.71
CA PHE A 21 -6.95 -15.42 9.35
C PHE A 21 -7.98 -15.76 10.42
N GLN A 22 -9.01 -14.93 10.54
CA GLN A 22 -10.13 -15.14 11.46
C GLN A 22 -11.40 -14.54 10.87
N PHE A 23 -12.52 -15.26 10.96
CA PHE A 23 -13.82 -14.69 10.69
C PHE A 23 -14.34 -13.97 11.94
N ARG A 24 -14.92 -12.79 11.76
CA ARG A 24 -15.53 -11.98 12.83
C ARG A 24 -16.88 -11.45 12.38
N GLN A 25 -17.61 -10.87 13.35
CA GLN A 25 -18.91 -10.24 13.12
C GLN A 25 -19.91 -11.19 12.45
N ARG A 26 -20.22 -12.32 13.10
CA ARG A 26 -21.09 -13.37 12.53
C ARG A 26 -20.70 -13.70 11.09
N ASP A 27 -19.41 -13.92 10.88
CA ASP A 27 -18.85 -14.30 9.60
C ASP A 27 -18.93 -13.26 8.47
N THR A 28 -19.36 -12.03 8.77
CA THR A 28 -19.43 -10.94 7.78
C THR A 28 -18.09 -10.27 7.50
N GLU A 29 -17.09 -10.42 8.37
CA GLU A 29 -15.74 -9.89 8.18
C GLU A 29 -14.69 -11.00 8.17
N LEU A 30 -13.77 -10.94 7.20
CA LEU A 30 -12.58 -11.80 7.14
C LEU A 30 -11.34 -10.97 7.52
N HIS A 31 -10.81 -11.23 8.70
CA HIS A 31 -9.62 -10.57 9.24
C HIS A 31 -8.38 -11.36 8.84
N LEU A 32 -7.40 -10.69 8.26
CA LEU A 32 -6.13 -11.27 7.80
C LEU A 32 -4.97 -10.58 8.50
N GLY A 33 -4.18 -11.34 9.25
CA GLY A 33 -2.83 -10.91 9.62
C GLY A 33 -1.94 -11.01 8.40
N ILE A 34 -1.27 -9.92 8.05
CA ILE A 34 -0.42 -9.87 6.87
C ILE A 34 0.97 -9.36 7.20
N LYS A 35 1.96 -9.72 6.38
CA LYS A 35 3.31 -9.16 6.40
C LYS A 35 3.78 -8.90 4.97
N PRO A 36 4.60 -7.88 4.71
CA PRO A 36 5.25 -7.73 3.40
C PRO A 36 6.08 -8.98 3.09
N TYR A 37 5.97 -9.53 1.88
CA TYR A 37 6.65 -10.78 1.53
C TYR A 37 8.17 -10.59 1.38
N LYS A 38 8.59 -9.53 0.67
CA LYS A 38 10.01 -9.19 0.39
C LYS A 38 10.35 -7.70 0.50
N ASN A 39 9.34 -6.82 0.52
CA ASN A 39 9.52 -5.37 0.40
C ASN A 39 9.38 -4.62 1.73
N GLY A 40 9.60 -5.29 2.87
CA GLY A 40 9.54 -4.63 4.18
C GLY A 40 10.72 -3.69 4.42
N CYS A 41 10.52 -2.75 5.35
CA CYS A 41 11.54 -1.86 5.90
C CYS A 41 12.22 -0.98 4.84
N ARG A 42 11.45 -0.48 3.88
CA ARG A 42 11.93 0.43 2.85
C ARG A 42 11.50 1.86 3.16
N CYS A 43 12.36 2.82 2.84
CA CYS A 43 11.99 4.24 2.91
C CYS A 43 10.89 4.54 1.90
N PRO A 44 9.80 5.25 2.27
CA PRO A 44 8.74 5.63 1.34
C PRO A 44 9.20 6.61 0.25
N VAL A 45 10.34 7.29 0.44
CA VAL A 45 10.87 8.29 -0.50
C VAL A 45 11.91 7.67 -1.45
N CYS A 46 13.01 7.09 -0.94
CA CYS A 46 14.05 6.51 -1.80
C CYS A 46 13.95 5.01 -2.02
N GLU A 47 12.97 4.33 -1.42
CA GLU A 47 12.73 2.88 -1.53
C GLU A 47 13.91 1.97 -1.08
N ARG A 48 15.00 2.56 -0.57
CA ARG A 48 16.14 1.84 -0.01
C ARG A 48 15.72 1.11 1.25
N ARG A 49 16.31 -0.06 1.50
CA ARG A 49 16.11 -0.81 2.74
C ARG A 49 16.82 -0.08 3.87
N CYS A 50 16.11 0.10 4.99
CA CYS A 50 16.55 0.89 6.13
C CYS A 50 16.65 0.03 7.40
N ARG A 51 17.39 0.54 8.38
CA ARG A 51 17.49 -0.07 9.71
C ARG A 51 16.14 0.08 10.42
N ILE A 52 15.69 -0.96 11.10
CA ILE A 52 14.50 -0.91 11.96
C ILE A 52 14.93 -0.29 13.29
N VAL A 53 14.29 0.81 13.68
CA VAL A 53 14.48 1.44 15.00
C VAL A 53 13.51 0.83 15.99
N ARG A 54 12.23 0.78 15.61
CA ARG A 54 11.15 0.28 16.45
C ARG A 54 10.23 -0.62 15.66
N GLN A 55 9.91 -1.78 16.21
CA GLN A 55 8.81 -2.59 15.71
C GLN A 55 7.49 -2.02 16.24
N GLY A 56 6.51 -1.84 15.37
CA GLY A 56 5.17 -1.39 15.78
C GLY A 56 4.59 -2.36 16.80
N GLN A 57 4.21 -1.85 17.97
CA GLN A 57 3.56 -2.64 19.02
C GLN A 57 2.08 -2.86 18.72
N GLU A 58 1.44 -1.90 18.04
CA GLU A 58 0.03 -1.97 17.68
C GLU A 58 -0.18 -2.24 16.19
N ALA A 59 -1.04 -3.21 15.90
CA ALA A 59 -1.44 -3.49 14.54
C ALA A 59 -2.43 -2.42 14.05
N ARG A 60 -2.11 -1.80 12.91
CA ARG A 60 -3.05 -0.94 12.19
C ARG A 60 -4.02 -1.81 11.40
N ARG A 61 -5.27 -1.35 11.33
CA ARG A 61 -6.36 -1.92 10.54
C ARG A 61 -6.47 -1.23 9.19
N TRP A 62 -6.54 -2.00 8.11
CA TRP A 62 -6.93 -1.51 6.78
C TRP A 62 -8.17 -2.24 6.27
N GLU A 63 -9.07 -1.50 5.65
CA GLU A 63 -10.20 -2.07 4.91
C GLU A 63 -9.81 -2.37 3.47
N ASP A 64 -10.25 -3.51 2.97
CA ASP A 64 -10.01 -4.00 1.63
C ASP A 64 -11.34 -4.39 0.96
N ILE A 65 -11.29 -4.78 -0.30
CA ILE A 65 -12.46 -5.13 -1.11
C ILE A 65 -13.35 -6.16 -0.41
N THR A 66 -14.66 -5.95 -0.51
CA THR A 66 -15.66 -6.93 -0.11
C THR A 66 -15.70 -8.05 -1.15
N LEU A 67 -15.49 -9.29 -0.71
CA LEU A 67 -15.55 -10.49 -1.55
C LEU A 67 -16.47 -11.53 -0.92
N PHE A 68 -17.28 -12.20 -1.74
CA PHE A 68 -18.28 -13.17 -1.28
C PHE A 68 -19.23 -12.61 -0.22
N GLY A 69 -19.57 -11.31 -0.32
CA GLY A 69 -20.39 -10.62 0.67
C GLY A 69 -19.69 -10.41 2.02
N ARG A 70 -18.39 -10.69 2.15
CA ARG A 70 -17.61 -10.52 3.39
C ARG A 70 -16.61 -9.38 3.22
N LYS A 71 -16.57 -8.49 4.22
CA LYS A 71 -15.62 -7.38 4.24
C LYS A 71 -14.24 -7.90 4.61
N ILE A 72 -13.22 -7.61 3.81
CA ILE A 72 -11.85 -8.04 4.10
C ILE A 72 -11.17 -6.94 4.92
N VAL A 73 -10.52 -7.36 6.01
CA VAL A 73 -9.81 -6.47 6.92
C VAL A 73 -8.39 -6.96 7.09
N LEU A 74 -7.42 -6.11 6.78
CA LEU A 74 -5.99 -6.44 6.88
C LEU A 74 -5.40 -5.85 8.16
N TRP A 75 -4.55 -6.63 8.82
CA TRP A 75 -3.86 -6.27 10.06
C TRP A 75 -2.35 -6.38 9.89
N TYR A 76 -1.65 -5.30 10.20
CA TYR A 76 -0.20 -5.27 10.22
C TYR A 76 0.29 -4.14 11.13
N ALA A 77 1.39 -4.36 11.85
CA ALA A 77 2.03 -3.33 12.65
C ALA A 77 3.19 -2.73 11.84
N PRO A 78 3.04 -1.49 11.31
CA PRO A 78 4.12 -0.83 10.60
C PRO A 78 5.33 -0.63 11.50
N LYS A 79 6.52 -0.76 10.92
CA LYS A 79 7.78 -0.51 11.61
C LYS A 79 8.23 0.92 11.41
N GLU A 80 8.90 1.45 12.42
CA GLU A 80 9.66 2.68 12.32
C GLU A 80 11.09 2.36 11.86
N ILE A 81 11.54 3.04 10.82
CA ILE A 81 12.82 2.84 10.18
C ILE A 81 13.65 4.13 10.19
N GLU A 82 14.97 3.98 10.13
CA GLU A 82 15.91 5.08 10.00
C GLU A 82 16.59 5.03 8.64
N CYS A 83 16.21 5.98 7.78
CA CYS A 83 16.83 6.18 6.49
C CYS A 83 18.04 7.10 6.65
N PRO A 84 19.22 6.75 6.09
CA PRO A 84 20.40 7.61 6.18
C PRO A 84 20.21 8.96 5.47
N THR A 85 19.26 9.07 4.53
CA THR A 85 19.00 10.31 3.78
C THR A 85 17.79 11.09 4.30
N HIS A 86 16.73 10.39 4.71
CA HIS A 86 15.44 11.01 5.08
C HIS A 86 15.15 10.94 6.58
N GLY A 87 16.08 10.42 7.39
CA GLY A 87 15.92 10.28 8.84
C GLY A 87 14.88 9.22 9.21
N ARG A 88 14.26 9.41 10.38
CA ARG A 88 13.26 8.48 10.93
C ARG A 88 11.92 8.62 10.23
N THR A 89 11.37 7.51 9.77
CA THR A 89 10.09 7.47 9.05
C THR A 89 9.40 6.13 9.23
N GLN A 90 8.11 6.06 8.91
CA GLN A 90 7.38 4.80 8.85
C GLN A 90 7.86 4.03 7.60
N GLU A 91 8.00 2.70 7.72
CA GLU A 91 8.28 1.89 6.54
C GLU A 91 7.19 2.04 5.47
N GLU A 92 7.61 1.91 4.21
CA GLU A 92 6.72 1.86 3.06
C GLU A 92 5.76 0.66 3.16
N ILE A 93 4.47 0.93 2.96
CA ILE A 93 3.41 -0.07 2.99
C ILE A 93 2.92 -0.30 1.55
N PRO A 94 3.27 -1.43 0.91
CA PRO A 94 2.99 -1.62 -0.52
C PRO A 94 1.50 -1.54 -0.91
N TRP A 95 0.61 -1.95 0.00
CA TRP A 95 -0.83 -2.06 -0.29
C TRP A 95 -1.66 -0.83 0.10
N ALA A 96 -1.09 0.19 0.74
CA ALA A 96 -1.84 1.36 1.17
C ALA A 96 -0.97 2.62 1.26
N ALA A 97 -1.58 3.79 1.01
CA ALA A 97 -0.90 5.07 1.19
C ALA A 97 -0.48 5.31 2.64
N ALA A 98 0.48 6.22 2.84
CA ALA A 98 0.93 6.66 4.15
C ALA A 98 -0.29 7.07 5.01
N HIS A 99 -0.34 6.53 6.24
CA HIS A 99 -1.42 6.75 7.21
C HIS A 99 -2.85 6.35 6.79
N ALA A 100 -3.05 5.83 5.58
CA ALA A 100 -4.37 5.39 5.12
C ALA A 100 -4.89 4.20 5.94
N ARG A 101 -6.22 4.12 6.06
CA ARG A 101 -6.95 2.98 6.65
C ARG A 101 -7.64 2.11 5.60
N ILE A 102 -7.33 2.34 4.33
CA ILE A 102 -7.94 1.67 3.18
C ILE A 102 -6.82 1.25 2.24
N THR A 103 -6.97 0.09 1.62
CA THR A 103 -6.02 -0.43 0.64
C THR A 103 -6.20 0.25 -0.72
N TYR A 104 -5.12 0.32 -1.49
CA TYR A 104 -5.22 0.83 -2.86
C TYR A 104 -6.10 -0.04 -3.76
N ARG A 105 -6.20 -1.34 -3.47
CA ARG A 105 -7.08 -2.24 -4.20
C ARG A 105 -8.55 -1.86 -4.02
N LEU A 106 -8.96 -1.53 -2.80
CA LEU A 106 -10.30 -1.04 -2.51
C LEU A 106 -10.54 0.32 -3.17
N GLU A 107 -9.59 1.24 -3.07
CA GLU A 107 -9.67 2.55 -3.71
C GLU A 107 -9.86 2.45 -5.24
N TYR A 108 -9.03 1.65 -5.90
CA TYR A 108 -9.15 1.40 -7.35
C TYR A 108 -10.51 0.80 -7.70
N ARG A 109 -10.98 -0.19 -6.92
CA ARG A 109 -12.27 -0.84 -7.18
C ARG A 109 -13.44 0.13 -7.00
N LEU A 110 -13.38 1.02 -6.01
CA LEU A 110 -14.38 2.07 -5.82
C LEU A 110 -14.45 2.98 -7.04
N CYS A 111 -13.30 3.51 -7.50
CA CYS A 111 -13.27 4.37 -8.69
C CYS A 111 -13.83 3.68 -9.94
N ALA A 112 -13.43 2.42 -10.18
CA ALA A 112 -13.91 1.66 -11.33
C ALA A 112 -15.42 1.40 -11.28
N LEU A 113 -16.00 1.15 -10.09
CA LEU A 113 -17.45 1.00 -9.95
C LEU A 113 -18.16 2.35 -10.18
N CYS A 114 -17.66 3.44 -9.60
CA CYS A 114 -18.25 4.78 -9.77
C CYS A 114 -18.25 5.28 -11.22
N GLN A 115 -17.47 4.68 -12.13
CA GLN A 115 -17.51 4.98 -13.56
C GLN A 115 -18.72 4.38 -14.27
N ILE A 116 -19.30 3.31 -13.73
CA ILE A 116 -20.38 2.54 -14.38
C ILE A 116 -21.68 2.53 -13.57
N MET A 117 -21.68 3.03 -12.35
CA MET A 117 -22.85 3.11 -11.47
C MET A 117 -22.77 4.29 -10.50
N THR A 118 -23.86 4.56 -9.78
CA THR A 118 -23.90 5.63 -8.78
C THR A 118 -22.98 5.36 -7.59
N GLN A 119 -22.49 6.42 -6.95
CA GLN A 119 -21.64 6.32 -5.75
C GLN A 119 -22.33 5.54 -4.61
N LYS A 120 -23.65 5.70 -4.47
CA LYS A 120 -24.47 4.97 -3.50
C LYS A 120 -24.47 3.46 -3.78
N ALA A 121 -24.65 3.06 -5.05
CA ALA A 121 -24.61 1.65 -5.44
C ALA A 121 -23.21 1.04 -5.25
N ALA A 122 -22.16 1.77 -5.65
CA ALA A 122 -20.78 1.35 -5.47
C ALA A 122 -20.43 1.16 -3.98
N GLY A 123 -20.83 2.11 -3.12
CA GLY A 123 -20.67 2.02 -1.67
C GLY A 123 -21.40 0.82 -1.07
N ALA A 124 -22.62 0.54 -1.50
CA ALA A 124 -23.39 -0.63 -1.05
C ALA A 124 -22.71 -1.96 -1.42
N ILE A 125 -22.23 -2.12 -2.65
CA ILE A 125 -21.50 -3.32 -3.11
C ILE A 125 -20.22 -3.52 -2.28
N LEU A 126 -19.50 -2.43 -1.99
CA LEU A 126 -18.25 -2.48 -1.25
C LEU A 126 -18.43 -2.50 0.28
N LYS A 127 -19.66 -2.37 0.78
CA LYS A 127 -19.98 -2.22 2.22
C LYS A 127 -19.24 -1.04 2.87
N LEU A 128 -19.21 0.10 2.17
CA LEU A 128 -18.61 1.34 2.64
C LEU A 128 -19.68 2.36 3.05
N PRO A 129 -19.48 3.10 4.15
CA PRO A 129 -20.31 4.25 4.47
C PRO A 129 -20.22 5.32 3.37
N SER A 130 -21.33 6.03 3.13
CA SER A 130 -21.39 7.08 2.10
C SER A 130 -20.34 8.19 2.32
N SER A 131 -20.10 8.57 3.57
CA SER A 131 -19.05 9.54 3.93
C SER A 131 -17.67 9.07 3.47
N THR A 132 -17.34 7.80 3.73
CA THR A 132 -16.06 7.20 3.31
C THR A 132 -15.90 7.18 1.80
N VAL A 133 -16.98 6.91 1.05
CA VAL A 133 -16.97 6.95 -0.41
C VAL A 133 -16.65 8.36 -0.91
N SER A 134 -17.37 9.38 -0.42
CA SER A 134 -17.13 10.78 -0.81
C SER A 134 -15.70 11.22 -0.47
N ASP A 135 -15.21 10.93 0.73
CA ASP A 135 -13.86 11.30 1.18
C ASP A 135 -12.76 10.64 0.35
N LEU A 136 -12.96 9.39 -0.06
CA LEU A 136 -12.02 8.69 -0.95
C LEU A 136 -12.02 9.31 -2.34
N LEU A 137 -13.20 9.55 -2.91
CA LEU A 137 -13.31 10.14 -4.25
C LEU A 137 -12.69 11.55 -4.28
N HIS A 138 -12.95 12.38 -3.28
CA HIS A 138 -12.29 13.70 -3.15
C HIS A 138 -10.77 13.58 -3.08
N ARG A 139 -10.24 12.65 -2.30
CA ARG A 139 -8.79 12.41 -2.22
C ARG A 139 -8.20 11.92 -3.54
N VAL A 140 -8.88 11.02 -4.25
CA VAL A 140 -8.44 10.54 -5.57
C VAL A 140 -8.44 11.67 -6.59
N ILE A 141 -9.51 12.47 -6.64
CA ILE A 141 -9.65 13.60 -7.57
C ILE A 141 -8.62 14.69 -7.27
N ALA A 142 -8.39 15.01 -6.00
CA ALA A 142 -7.36 15.97 -5.60
C ALA A 142 -5.97 15.50 -6.05
N ARG A 143 -5.66 14.20 -5.87
CA ARG A 143 -4.41 13.61 -6.39
C ARG A 143 -4.33 13.66 -7.91
N SER A 144 -5.40 13.34 -8.63
CA SER A 144 -5.39 13.31 -10.10
C SER A 144 -5.27 14.71 -10.71
N ARG A 145 -5.90 15.73 -10.11
CA ARG A 145 -5.76 17.13 -10.54
C ARG A 145 -4.33 17.66 -10.32
N GLY A 146 -3.68 17.26 -9.23
CA GLY A 146 -2.25 17.54 -9.02
C GLY A 146 -1.34 16.86 -10.05
N VAL A 147 -1.71 15.65 -10.51
CA VAL A 147 -0.99 14.95 -11.59
C VAL A 147 -1.27 15.57 -12.96
N SER A 148 -2.51 16.01 -13.27
CA SER A 148 -2.78 16.76 -14.51
C SER A 148 -2.01 18.09 -14.57
N ALA A 149 -1.79 18.76 -13.43
CA ALA A 149 -0.93 19.95 -13.37
C ALA A 149 0.56 19.63 -13.64
N LEU A 150 1.01 18.39 -13.37
CA LEU A 150 2.35 17.90 -13.71
C LEU A 150 2.43 17.33 -15.14
N CYS A 151 1.35 16.71 -15.65
CA CYS A 151 1.23 16.18 -17.01
C CYS A 151 1.04 17.26 -18.07
N ALA A 152 0.65 18.49 -17.70
CA ALA A 152 0.68 19.65 -18.61
C ALA A 152 2.11 20.06 -19.03
N LEU A 153 3.15 19.34 -18.60
CA LEU A 153 4.53 19.47 -19.04
C LEU A 153 5.05 18.25 -19.83
N SER A 154 4.20 17.29 -20.16
CA SER A 154 4.60 16.14 -21.00
C SER A 154 3.40 15.57 -21.75
N ASP A 155 3.11 16.18 -22.90
CA ASP A 155 2.21 15.64 -23.92
C ASP A 155 2.74 14.29 -24.44
N HIS A 156 1.89 13.25 -24.43
CA HIS A 156 1.72 12.36 -25.59
C HIS A 156 0.50 11.42 -25.46
N ASP A 157 -0.07 11.15 -26.63
CA ASP A 157 -1.40 10.65 -27.00
C ASP A 157 -1.88 9.26 -26.52
N PRO A 158 -3.20 9.00 -26.65
CA PRO A 158 -3.90 7.84 -26.11
C PRO A 158 -4.32 6.86 -27.22
N GLU A 159 -3.42 6.04 -27.77
CA GLU A 159 -3.84 4.87 -28.54
C GLU A 159 -3.02 3.63 -28.18
N GLY A 160 -3.70 2.57 -27.71
CA GLY A 160 -3.07 1.29 -27.44
C GLY A 160 -3.79 0.49 -26.36
N GLY A 161 -4.69 -0.40 -26.80
CA GLY A 161 -5.32 -1.41 -25.94
C GLY A 161 -4.28 -2.28 -25.26
N GLY A 162 -3.96 -1.95 -24.01
CA GLY A 162 -2.97 -2.66 -23.20
C GLY A 162 -3.58 -2.99 -21.85
N ARG A 163 -3.65 -4.29 -21.53
CA ARG A 163 -4.13 -4.85 -20.27
C ARG A 163 -3.74 -3.94 -19.09
N TYR A 164 -4.72 -3.24 -18.53
CA TYR A 164 -4.54 -2.35 -17.37
C TYR A 164 -4.07 -3.18 -16.17
N SER A 165 -2.75 -3.35 -16.05
CA SER A 165 -2.12 -3.94 -14.89
C SER A 165 -2.37 -3.02 -13.71
N GLN A 166 -3.03 -3.54 -12.68
CA GLN A 166 -3.24 -2.88 -11.40
C GLN A 166 -1.96 -2.17 -10.89
N ALA A 167 -0.77 -2.71 -11.18
CA ALA A 167 0.51 -2.10 -10.85
C ALA A 167 0.78 -0.74 -11.53
N ALA A 168 0.32 -0.53 -12.77
CA ALA A 168 0.55 0.73 -13.50
C ALA A 168 -0.28 1.89 -12.95
N VAL A 169 -1.52 1.62 -12.53
CA VAL A 169 -2.38 2.62 -11.88
C VAL A 169 -1.88 2.92 -10.47
N LEU A 170 -1.44 1.90 -9.73
CA LEU A 170 -0.82 2.05 -8.40
C LEU A 170 0.47 2.87 -8.45
N HIS A 171 1.31 2.66 -9.46
CA HIS A 171 2.54 3.42 -9.67
C HIS A 171 2.26 4.88 -10.09
N ARG A 172 1.12 5.15 -10.76
CA ARG A 172 0.67 6.50 -11.15
C ARG A 172 -0.06 7.23 -10.01
N LEU A 173 -0.53 6.51 -8.99
CA LEU A 173 -1.20 7.03 -7.77
C LEU A 173 -0.28 7.20 -6.56
N ARG A 174 0.99 6.75 -6.66
CA ARG A 174 2.04 7.14 -5.72
C ARG A 174 2.37 8.61 -5.95
N PRO A 175 2.48 9.44 -4.90
CA PRO A 175 3.11 10.75 -5.07
C PRO A 175 4.46 10.54 -5.75
N ALA A 176 4.78 11.35 -6.75
CA ALA A 176 6.09 11.32 -7.39
C ALA A 176 7.14 11.63 -6.33
N ALA A 177 7.73 10.59 -5.73
CA ALA A 177 8.98 10.74 -5.00
C ALA A 177 10.02 11.10 -6.06
N SER A 178 10.59 12.30 -5.95
CA SER A 178 11.73 12.72 -6.74
C SER A 178 12.78 11.61 -6.66
N ARG A 179 13.06 10.96 -7.80
CA ARG A 179 14.00 9.83 -7.89
C ARG A 179 15.46 10.26 -7.73
N ASP A 180 15.71 11.57 -7.65
CA ASP A 180 17.02 12.16 -7.38
C ASP A 180 17.31 12.16 -5.88
N CYS A 181 17.51 10.96 -5.32
CA CYS A 181 18.06 10.83 -3.98
C CYS A 181 19.58 10.91 -4.07
N PRO A 182 20.24 11.99 -3.58
CA PRO A 182 21.69 12.05 -3.53
C PRO A 182 22.21 10.81 -2.81
N GLN A 183 23.18 10.12 -3.40
CA GLN A 183 23.85 9.04 -2.71
C GLN A 183 24.51 9.61 -1.46
N PRO A 184 24.43 8.93 -0.30
CA PRO A 184 25.17 9.38 0.87
C PRO A 184 26.64 9.46 0.47
N ARG A 185 27.23 10.67 0.52
CA ARG A 185 28.68 10.81 0.52
C ARG A 185 29.14 10.03 1.74
N GLY A 186 29.78 8.89 1.51
CA GLY A 186 30.12 7.97 2.59
C GLY A 186 30.93 8.68 3.67
N PRO A 187 30.81 8.29 4.94
CA PRO A 187 31.90 8.56 5.85
C PRO A 187 33.06 7.66 5.42
N SER A 188 34.14 8.27 4.95
CA SER A 188 35.45 7.63 4.84
C SER A 188 35.95 7.32 6.24
N HIS A 189 35.46 6.25 6.90
CA HIS A 189 36.14 5.70 8.07
C HIS A 189 36.02 4.17 8.14
N PRO A 190 37.15 3.47 8.38
CA PRO A 190 37.22 2.02 8.32
C PRO A 190 36.69 1.45 9.64
N TRP A 191 35.62 0.65 9.57
CA TRP A 191 35.37 -0.30 10.64
C TRP A 191 36.34 -1.46 10.46
N SER A 192 37.52 -1.34 11.09
CA SER A 192 38.45 -2.43 11.29
C SER A 192 37.75 -3.55 12.06
N ARG A 193 37.81 -4.75 11.50
CA ARG A 193 37.52 -5.99 12.19
C ARG A 193 38.62 -6.20 13.24
N ASP A 194 38.30 -5.99 14.51
CA ASP A 194 39.01 -6.66 15.60
C ASP A 194 38.01 -7.46 16.42
N ALA A 195 37.86 -8.73 16.03
CA ALA A 195 37.29 -9.79 16.85
C ALA A 195 38.06 -11.08 16.53
N ARG A 196 39.30 -11.16 17.01
CA ARG A 196 39.99 -12.42 17.30
C ARG A 196 40.38 -12.40 18.78
N GLY A 197 39.48 -12.94 19.60
CA GLY A 197 39.79 -13.33 20.97
C GLY A 197 40.71 -14.55 20.94
N ARG A 198 41.79 -14.47 21.71
CA ARG A 198 42.48 -15.62 22.29
C ARG A 198 41.62 -16.25 23.37
#